data_AF-Q8H951-F1
#
_entry.id   AF-Q8H951-F1
#
_cell.length_a   1.000
_cell.length_b   1.000
_cell.length_c   1.000
_cell.angle_alpha   90.00
_cell.angle_beta   90.00
_cell.angle_gamma   90.00
#
_symmetry.space_group_name_H-M   'P 1'
#
loop_
_entity.id
_entity.type
_entity.pdbx_description
1 polymer ?
#
loop_
_entity_poly.entity_id
_entity_poly.type
_entity_poly.pdbx_seq_one_letter_code
_entity_poly.pdbx_strand_id
1 'polypeptide(L)' 'GRMWCHCRMVYLPMSYLYGRRFVGPISSTVLSLRKELYTVPYHEIDWNQARNLCAK' A
#
# COMPACT_ATOMS: atom_id res chain seq x y z
N GLY A 1 -21.73 6.23 -12.58
CA GLY A 1 -21.67 5.10 -11.63
C GLY A 1 -22.07 3.79 -12.29
N ARG A 2 -21.19 3.21 -13.12
CA ARG A 2 -21.41 1.93 -13.81
C ARG A 2 -20.28 0.95 -13.49
N MET A 3 -19.95 0.82 -12.21
CA MET A 3 -19.00 -0.17 -11.71
C MET A 3 -19.77 -1.31 -11.06
N TRP A 4 -19.29 -2.54 -11.22
CA TRP A 4 -19.87 -3.70 -10.56
C TRP A 4 -19.99 -3.47 -9.04
N CYS A 5 -21.11 -3.92 -8.46
CA CYS A 5 -21.44 -3.65 -7.06
C CYS A 5 -20.32 -4.11 -6.10
N HIS A 6 -19.72 -5.28 -6.35
CA HIS A 6 -18.60 -5.80 -5.55
C HIS A 6 -17.34 -4.94 -5.68
N CYS A 7 -16.98 -4.51 -6.89
CA CYS A 7 -15.84 -3.61 -7.09
C CYS A 7 -16.04 -2.30 -6.31
N ARG A 8 -17.26 -1.74 -6.31
CA ARG A 8 -17.56 -0.53 -5.55
C ARG A 8 -17.40 -0.73 -4.04
N MET A 9 -17.83 -1.87 -3.50
CA MET A 9 -17.71 -2.16 -2.07
C MET A 9 -16.24 -2.26 -1.61
N VAL A 10 -15.31 -2.64 -2.48
CA VAL A 10 -13.88 -2.70 -2.16
C VAL A 10 -13.19 -1.35 -2.36
N TYR A 11 -13.36 -0.72 -3.54
CA TYR A 11 -12.61 0.49 -3.89
C TYR A 11 -13.06 1.74 -3.12
N LEU A 12 -14.32 1.81 -2.68
CA LEU A 12 -14.83 2.95 -1.93
C LEU A 12 -14.11 3.14 -0.57
N PRO A 13 -14.07 2.14 0.34
CA PRO A 13 -13.32 2.28 1.60
C PRO A 13 -11.81 2.43 1.37
N MET A 14 -11.24 1.73 0.38
CA MET A 14 -9.83 1.88 0.01
C MET A 14 -9.49 3.34 -0.38
N SER A 15 -10.32 3.97 -1.21
CA SER A 15 -10.13 5.36 -1.66
C SER A 15 -10.23 6.35 -0.50
N TYR A 16 -11.14 6.11 0.45
CA TYR A 16 -11.26 6.94 1.64
C TYR A 16 -10.00 6.89 2.51
N LEU A 17 -9.48 5.68 2.77
CA LEU A 17 -8.24 5.51 3.53
C LEU A 17 -7.04 6.12 2.81
N TYR A 18 -6.96 5.95 1.49
CA TYR A 18 -5.92 6.54 0.66
C TYR A 18 -5.95 8.08 0.72
N GLY A 19 -7.13 8.69 0.57
CA GLY A 19 -7.31 10.14 0.66
C GLY A 19 -6.97 10.70 2.04
N ARG A 20 -7.30 9.96 3.11
CA ARG A 20 -6.94 10.31 4.49
C ARG A 20 -5.47 10.04 4.85
N ARG A 21 -4.72 9.34 3.98
CA ARG A 21 -3.36 8.84 4.25
C ARG A 21 -3.26 8.13 5.61
N PHE A 22 -4.24 7.27 5.90
CA PHE A 22 -4.26 6.56 7.17
C PHE A 22 -3.07 5.60 7.28
N VAL A 23 -2.30 5.72 8.37
CA VAL A 23 -1.16 4.84 8.68
C VAL A 23 -1.35 4.32 10.10
N GLY A 24 -1.24 3.00 10.27
CA GLY A 24 -1.29 2.35 11.57
C GLY A 24 -0.02 2.58 12.41
N PRO A 25 -0.01 2.18 13.68
CA PRO A 25 1.16 2.31 14.53
C PRO A 25 2.34 1.50 13.99
N ILE A 26 3.54 2.10 14.03
CA ILE A 26 4.78 1.43 13.64
C ILE A 26 5.25 0.58 14.83
N SER A 27 4.83 -0.67 14.86
CA SER A 27 5.27 -1.65 15.86
C SER A 27 6.60 -2.31 15.49
N SER A 28 7.22 -3.02 16.44
CA SER A 28 8.43 -3.81 16.19
C SER A 28 8.25 -4.83 15.06
N THR A 29 7.07 -5.47 14.97
CA THR A 29 6.72 -6.38 13.88
C THR A 29 6.76 -5.67 12.53
N VAL A 30 6.19 -4.46 12.42
CA VAL A 30 6.20 -3.67 11.17
C VAL A 30 7.65 -3.35 10.75
N LEU A 31 8.52 -3.02 11.70
CA LEU A 31 9.93 -2.77 11.42
C LEU A 31 10.69 -4.03 10.95
N SER A 32 10.36 -5.21 11.50
CA SER A 32 10.94 -6.49 11.04
C SER A 32 10.51 -6.79 9.60
N LEU A 33 9.21 -6.71 9.33
CA LEU A 33 8.66 -6.96 8.00
C LEU A 33 9.27 -6.06 6.91
N ARG A 34 9.56 -4.80 7.22
CA ARG A 34 10.23 -3.88 6.29
C ARG A 34 11.64 -4.31 5.89
N LYS A 35 12.33 -5.10 6.72
CA LYS A 35 13.66 -5.65 6.40
C LYS A 35 13.57 -6.97 5.63
N GLU A 36 12.53 -7.74 5.89
CA GLU A 36 12.34 -9.08 5.30
C GLU A 36 11.71 -9.04 3.91
N LEU A 37 10.74 -8.14 3.68
CA LEU A 37 9.95 -8.11 2.44
C LEU A 37 10.63 -7.40 1.26
N TYR A 38 11.62 -6.53 1.54
CA TYR A 38 12.26 -5.70 0.51
C TYR A 38 13.74 -6.05 0.40
N THR A 39 14.23 -6.12 -0.84
CA THR A 39 15.64 -6.44 -1.14
C THR A 39 16.58 -5.25 -0.91
N VAL A 40 16.04 -4.03 -0.88
CA VAL A 40 16.76 -2.79 -0.63
C VAL A 40 16.30 -2.17 0.69
N PRO A 41 17.13 -1.34 1.36
CA PRO A 41 16.73 -0.65 2.58
C PRO A 41 15.44 0.14 2.39
N TYR A 42 14.48 0.00 3.30
CA TYR A 42 13.14 0.59 3.17
C TYR A 42 13.13 2.12 2.92
N HIS A 43 14.15 2.83 3.40
CA HIS A 43 14.29 4.28 3.26
C HIS A 43 14.87 4.72 1.91
N GLU A 44 15.45 3.80 1.14
CA GLU A 44 16.02 4.06 -0.19
C GLU A 44 15.04 3.72 -1.34
N ILE A 45 13.88 3.14 -1.01
CA ILE A 45 12.88 2.75 -2.01
C ILE A 45 12.24 4.00 -2.64
N ASP A 46 12.37 4.12 -3.97
CA ASP A 46 11.59 5.09 -4.74
C ASP A 46 10.14 4.59 -4.93
N TRP A 47 9.27 5.03 -4.02
CA TRP A 47 7.84 4.71 -4.07
C TRP A 47 7.12 5.30 -5.29
N ASN A 48 7.63 6.38 -5.92
CA ASN A 48 7.00 6.95 -7.10
C ASN A 48 7.21 6.06 -8.32
N GLN A 49 8.41 5.51 -8.46
CA GLN A 49 8.74 4.53 -9.50
C GLN A 49 7.98 3.21 -9.25
N ALA A 50 7.86 2.77 -8.00
CA ALA A 50 7.22 1.50 -7.63
C ALA A 50 5.72 1.41 -7.99
N ARG A 51 5.02 2.53 -8.21
CA ARG A 51 3.56 2.56 -8.50
C ARG A 51 3.14 1.70 -9.69
N ASN A 52 4.00 1.55 -10.69
CA ASN A 52 3.71 0.81 -11.92
C ASN A 52 4.57 -0.46 -12.07
N LEU A 53 5.36 -0.82 -11.05
CA LEU A 53 6.16 -2.05 -11.06
C LEU A 53 5.29 -3.21 -10.58
N CYS A 54 5.10 -4.20 -11.44
CA CYS A 54 4.42 -5.45 -11.12
C CYS A 54 5.26 -6.61 -11.65
N ALA A 55 5.48 -7.63 -10.82
CA ALA A 55 6.11 -8.87 -11.27
C ALA A 55 5.20 -9.55 -12.31
N LYS A 56 5.81 -10.13 -13.34
CA LYS A 56 5.08 -10.88 -14.37
C LYS A 56 4.68 -12.26 -13.89
#